data_AF-A0A979FLL1-F1
#
_entry.id   AF-A0A979FLL1-F1
#
_cell.length_a   1.000
_cell.length_b   1.000
_cell.length_c   1.000
_cell.angle_alpha   90.00
_cell.angle_beta   90.00
_cell.angle_gamma   90.00
#
_symmetry.space_group_name_H-M   'P 1'
#
loop_
_entity.id
_entity.type
_entity.pdbx_description
1 polymer ?
#
loop_
_entity_poly.entity_id
_entity_poly.type
_entity_poly.pdbx_seq_one_letter_code
_entity_poly.pdbx_strand_id
1 'polypeptide(L)'
;MWHYNIAAIPWYQRKVAAVLFATPPTSTYQEALDVFLHAEEVAPSFYSQNLLMIGKCYAQLQDRQQAALYLQRALDLVKALPQPSRDDQNAAKEAEQLLKSL
;
A
#
# COMPACT_ATOMS: atom_id res chain seq x y z
N MET A 1 1.61 -0.58 7.09
CA MET A 1 0.62 -1.67 6.85
C MET A 1 -0.64 -1.57 7.71
N TRP A 2 -0.53 -1.23 9.01
CA TRP A 2 -1.67 -1.19 9.94
C TRP A 2 -2.85 -0.32 9.47
N HIS A 3 -2.58 0.94 9.08
CA HIS A 3 -3.60 1.88 8.56
C HIS A 3 -4.34 1.34 7.32
N TYR A 4 -3.60 0.80 6.33
CA TYR A 4 -4.19 0.21 5.13
C TYR A 4 -5.09 -0.99 5.46
N ASN A 5 -4.63 -1.89 6.32
CA ASN A 5 -5.40 -3.09 6.68
C ASN A 5 -6.70 -2.73 7.40
N ILE A 6 -6.68 -1.67 8.21
CA ILE A 6 -7.87 -1.14 8.87
C ILE A 6 -8.82 -0.47 7.88
N ALA A 7 -8.29 0.30 6.92
CA ALA A 7 -9.08 0.94 5.88
C ALA A 7 -9.82 -0.09 5.02
N ALA A 8 -9.17 -1.24 4.75
CA ALA A 8 -9.73 -2.33 3.96
C ALA A 8 -10.86 -3.12 4.66
N ILE A 9 -11.13 -2.93 5.96
CA ILE A 9 -12.19 -3.66 6.66
C ILE A 9 -13.57 -3.13 6.21
N PRO A 10 -14.46 -3.98 5.65
CA PRO A 10 -15.80 -3.57 5.26
C PRO A 10 -16.63 -3.02 6.44
N TRP A 11 -17.46 -2.03 6.18
CA TRP A 11 -18.25 -1.34 7.22
C TRP A 11 -19.12 -2.29 8.06
N TYR A 12 -19.66 -3.35 7.46
CA TYR A 12 -20.54 -4.30 8.16
C TYR A 12 -19.75 -5.22 9.10
N GLN A 13 -18.53 -5.62 8.71
CA GLN A 13 -17.63 -6.36 9.61
C GLN A 13 -17.23 -5.49 10.80
N ARG A 14 -17.02 -4.19 10.59
CA ARG A 14 -16.80 -3.22 11.69
C ARG A 14 -17.97 -3.16 12.65
N LYS A 15 -19.22 -3.18 12.16
CA LYS A 15 -20.42 -3.17 13.02
C LYS A 15 -20.55 -4.46 13.83
N VAL A 16 -20.30 -5.62 13.24
CA VAL A 16 -20.34 -6.91 13.98
C VAL A 16 -19.26 -6.96 15.05
N ALA A 17 -18.03 -6.53 14.72
CA ALA A 17 -16.94 -6.47 15.69
C ALA A 17 -17.22 -5.48 16.84
N ALA A 18 -17.82 -4.32 16.57
CA ALA A 18 -18.17 -3.32 17.59
C ALA A 18 -19.32 -3.76 18.52
N VAL A 19 -20.13 -4.75 18.13
CA VAL A 19 -21.16 -5.34 19.00
C VAL A 19 -20.55 -6.35 19.97
N LEU A 20 -19.46 -7.02 19.58
CA LEU A 20 -18.81 -8.07 20.37
C LEU A 20 -17.57 -7.57 21.15
N PHE A 21 -16.95 -6.49 20.70
CA PHE A 21 -15.70 -5.91 21.22
C PHE A 21 -15.77 -4.38 21.28
N ALA A 22 -14.73 -3.74 21.84
CA ALA A 22 -14.54 -2.30 21.71
C ALA A 22 -14.45 -1.87 20.24
N THR A 23 -14.87 -0.63 19.93
CA THR A 23 -14.91 -0.11 18.56
C THR A 23 -13.57 -0.33 17.85
N PRO A 24 -13.53 -1.07 16.72
CA PRO A 24 -12.28 -1.32 16.03
C PRO A 24 -11.70 0.00 15.52
N PRO A 25 -10.36 0.19 15.55
CA PRO A 25 -9.73 1.40 15.04
C PRO A 25 -10.15 1.63 13.58
N THR A 26 -10.26 2.89 13.18
CA THR A 26 -10.60 3.29 11.80
C THR A 26 -9.43 4.02 11.17
N SER A 27 -9.25 3.85 9.87
CA SER A 27 -8.27 4.57 9.06
C SER A 27 -8.84 4.67 7.65
N THR A 28 -8.54 5.75 6.96
CA THR A 28 -8.87 5.96 5.55
C THR A 28 -7.66 5.62 4.66
N TYR A 29 -7.89 5.41 3.37
CA TYR A 29 -6.80 5.27 2.41
C TYR A 29 -5.94 6.54 2.30
N GLN A 30 -6.51 7.71 2.56
CA GLN A 30 -5.77 8.98 2.61
C GLN A 30 -4.81 9.01 3.79
N GLU A 31 -5.26 8.69 5.01
CA GLU A 31 -4.38 8.65 6.18
C GLU A 31 -3.27 7.60 6.02
N ALA A 32 -3.59 6.45 5.40
CA ALA A 32 -2.58 5.44 5.08
C ALA A 32 -1.56 5.99 4.07
N LEU A 33 -2.03 6.67 3.02
CA LEU A 33 -1.18 7.29 2.01
C LEU A 33 -0.22 8.32 2.64
N ASP A 34 -0.73 9.21 3.49
CA ASP A 34 0.06 10.27 4.13
C ASP A 34 1.21 9.67 4.97
N VAL A 35 0.94 8.58 5.71
CA VAL A 35 1.96 7.88 6.49
C VAL A 35 3.04 7.26 5.59
N PHE A 36 2.65 6.63 4.48
CA PHE A 36 3.62 6.02 3.57
C PHE A 36 4.44 7.05 2.78
N LEU A 37 3.82 8.16 2.39
CA LEU A 37 4.52 9.29 1.76
C LEU A 37 5.52 9.91 2.73
N HIS A 38 5.15 10.07 4.00
CA HIS A 38 6.10 10.57 5.00
C HIS A 38 7.28 9.62 5.21
N ALA A 39 7.04 8.30 5.24
CA ALA A 39 8.12 7.31 5.29
C ALA A 39 9.04 7.41 4.05
N GLU A 40 8.46 7.67 2.87
CA GLU A 40 9.21 7.86 1.62
C GLU A 40 10.04 9.16 1.63
N GLU A 41 9.56 10.23 2.26
CA GLU A 41 10.32 11.48 2.45
C GLU A 41 11.52 11.30 3.37
N VAL A 42 11.34 10.54 4.45
CA VAL A 42 12.40 10.28 5.44
C VAL A 42 13.51 9.40 4.85
N ALA A 43 13.15 8.39 4.07
CA ALA A 43 14.11 7.47 3.44
C ALA A 43 13.65 7.08 2.03
N PRO A 44 13.98 7.89 1.01
CA PRO A 44 13.51 7.68 -0.36
C PRO A 44 13.98 6.34 -0.94
N SER A 45 13.05 5.62 -1.56
CA SER A 45 13.27 4.35 -2.26
C SER A 45 13.97 3.29 -1.42
N PHE A 46 13.84 3.37 -0.09
CA PHE A 46 14.49 2.44 0.83
C PHE A 46 13.82 1.06 0.84
N TYR A 47 12.49 1.01 0.65
CA TYR A 47 11.72 -0.22 0.81
C TYR A 47 10.65 -0.36 -0.27
N SER A 48 10.80 -1.38 -1.11
CA SER A 48 9.89 -1.68 -2.24
C SER A 48 8.43 -1.84 -1.83
N GLN A 49 8.19 -2.42 -0.64
CA GLN A 49 6.86 -2.56 -0.08
C GLN A 49 6.23 -1.20 0.23
N ASN A 50 7.00 -0.17 0.64
CA ASN A 50 6.46 1.17 0.88
C ASN A 50 5.88 1.74 -0.41
N LEU A 51 6.64 1.66 -1.51
CA LEU A 51 6.22 2.11 -2.84
C LEU A 51 4.98 1.34 -3.35
N LEU A 52 4.94 0.02 -3.15
CA LEU A 52 3.75 -0.79 -3.44
C LEU A 52 2.53 -0.30 -2.65
N MET A 53 2.70 -0.04 -1.35
CA MET A 53 1.59 0.41 -0.50
C MET A 53 1.08 1.80 -0.89
N ILE A 54 1.97 2.72 -1.30
CA ILE A 54 1.59 4.02 -1.85
C ILE A 54 0.75 3.83 -3.13
N GLY A 55 1.24 3.00 -4.06
CA GLY A 55 0.51 2.68 -5.30
C GLY A 55 -0.88 2.08 -5.03
N LYS A 56 -0.99 1.19 -4.05
CA LYS A 56 -2.28 0.61 -3.61
C LYS A 56 -3.22 1.65 -3.01
N CYS A 57 -2.71 2.60 -2.23
CA CYS A 57 -3.54 3.67 -1.68
C CYS A 57 -4.11 4.56 -2.79
N TYR A 58 -3.27 4.99 -3.75
CA TYR A 58 -3.74 5.76 -4.91
C TYR A 58 -4.75 5.00 -5.76
N ALA A 59 -4.55 3.69 -5.97
CA ALA A 59 -5.51 2.84 -6.69
C ALA A 59 -6.89 2.82 -6.00
N GLN A 60 -6.92 2.72 -4.67
CA GLN A 60 -8.16 2.77 -3.89
C GLN A 60 -8.82 4.16 -3.94
N LEU A 61 -8.01 5.22 -3.99
CA LEU A 61 -8.47 6.60 -4.17
C LEU A 61 -8.86 6.94 -5.63
N GLN A 62 -8.83 5.96 -6.54
CA GLN A 62 -9.11 6.11 -7.97
C GLN A 62 -8.14 7.04 -8.74
N ASP A 63 -7.01 7.40 -8.14
CA ASP A 63 -5.92 8.11 -8.83
C ASP A 63 -5.02 7.10 -9.56
N ARG A 64 -5.48 6.67 -10.73
CA ARG A 64 -4.78 5.68 -11.56
C ARG A 64 -3.40 6.13 -11.99
N GLN A 65 -3.21 7.44 -12.21
CA GLN A 65 -1.93 7.97 -12.70
C GLN A 65 -0.86 7.86 -11.61
N GLN A 66 -1.18 8.30 -10.39
CA GLN A 66 -0.26 8.17 -9.26
C GLN A 66 -0.08 6.72 -8.86
N ALA A 67 -1.13 5.90 -8.92
CA ALA A 67 -1.03 4.47 -8.67
C ALA A 67 0.02 3.83 -9.60
N ALA A 68 -0.11 4.04 -10.92
CA ALA A 68 0.82 3.50 -11.89
C ALA A 68 2.26 4.00 -11.68
N LEU A 69 2.44 5.28 -11.35
CA LEU A 69 3.75 5.87 -11.08
C LEU A 69 4.47 5.14 -9.93
N TYR A 70 3.80 4.98 -8.78
CA TYR A 70 4.44 4.37 -7.61
C TYR A 70 4.61 2.86 -7.74
N LEU A 71 3.68 2.17 -8.42
CA LEU A 71 3.86 0.75 -8.74
C LEU A 71 5.06 0.54 -9.67
N GLN A 72 5.26 1.40 -10.67
CA GLN A 72 6.42 1.32 -11.55
C GLN A 72 7.73 1.58 -10.79
N ARG A 73 7.75 2.58 -9.89
CA ARG A 73 8.91 2.84 -9.01
C ARG A 73 9.26 1.62 -8.14
N ALA A 74 8.26 0.89 -7.63
CA ALA A 74 8.50 -0.33 -6.88
C ALA A 74 9.21 -1.39 -7.75
N LEU A 75 8.77 -1.59 -9.00
CA LEU A 75 9.41 -2.51 -9.94
C LEU A 75 10.85 -2.09 -10.26
N ASP A 76 11.07 -0.80 -10.51
CA ASP A 76 12.37 -0.28 -10.89
C ASP A 76 13.37 -0.40 -9.73
N LEU A 77 12.93 -0.13 -8.49
CA LEU A 77 13.73 -0.36 -7.29
C LEU A 77 14.15 -1.83 -7.18
N VAL A 78 13.20 -2.77 -7.30
CA VAL A 78 13.49 -4.21 -7.17
C VAL A 78 14.46 -4.69 -8.26
N LYS A 79 14.31 -4.19 -9.49
CA LYS A 79 15.24 -4.50 -10.60
C LYS A 79 16.65 -3.96 -10.37
N ALA A 80 16.79 -2.85 -9.64
CA ALA A 80 18.09 -2.25 -9.34
C ALA A 80 18.83 -2.96 -8.19
N LEU A 81 18.14 -3.77 -7.39
CA LEU A 81 18.76 -4.50 -6.28
C LEU A 81 19.63 -5.66 -6.79
N PRO A 82 20.88 -5.81 -6.31
CA PRO A 82 21.76 -6.91 -6.72
C PRO A 82 21.27 -8.26 -6.20
N GLN A 83 20.61 -8.29 -5.04
CA GLN A 83 19.96 -9.47 -4.47
C GLN A 83 18.64 -9.07 -3.82
N PRO A 84 17.52 -9.10 -4.57
CA PRO A 84 16.21 -8.79 -4.02
C PRO A 84 15.79 -9.81 -2.97
N SER A 85 15.29 -9.32 -1.83
CA SER A 85 14.71 -10.19 -0.80
C SER A 85 13.43 -10.86 -1.30
N ARG A 86 12.93 -11.84 -0.54
CA ARG A 86 11.62 -12.46 -0.84
C ARG A 86 10.49 -11.44 -0.81
N ASP A 87 10.56 -10.47 0.08
CA ASP A 87 9.54 -9.41 0.19
C ASP A 87 9.60 -8.48 -1.01
N ASP A 88 10.80 -8.13 -1.50
CA ASP A 88 10.98 -7.35 -2.73
C ASP A 88 10.35 -8.07 -3.95
N GLN A 89 10.58 -9.38 -4.07
CA GLN A 89 10.03 -10.18 -5.15
C GLN A 89 8.50 -10.26 -5.08
N ASN A 90 7.95 -10.43 -3.87
CA ASN A 90 6.50 -10.42 -3.66
C ASN A 90 5.91 -9.05 -4.01
N ALA A 91 6.56 -7.97 -3.57
CA ALA A 91 6.12 -6.61 -3.84
C ALA A 91 6.10 -6.30 -5.34
N ALA A 92 7.15 -6.71 -6.06
CA ALA A 92 7.21 -6.57 -7.51
C ALA A 92 6.12 -7.37 -8.21
N LYS A 93 5.91 -8.64 -7.83
CA LYS A 93 4.86 -9.48 -8.41
C LYS A 93 3.47 -8.88 -8.21
N GLU A 94 3.17 -8.36 -7.02
CA GLU A 94 1.89 -7.71 -6.74
C GLU A 94 1.74 -6.40 -7.52
N ALA A 95 2.80 -5.60 -7.62
CA ALA A 95 2.80 -4.37 -8.41
C ALA A 95 2.54 -4.63 -9.90
N GLU A 96 3.15 -5.67 -10.49
CA GLU A 96 2.89 -6.08 -11.88
C GLU A 96 1.44 -6.52 -12.10
N GLN A 97 0.85 -7.23 -11.13
CA GLN A 97 -0.55 -7.65 -11.21
C GLN A 97 -1.50 -6.46 -11.14
N LEU A 98 -1.24 -5.52 -10.23
CA LEU A 98 -2.05 -4.32 -10.09
C LEU A 98 -1.96 -3.42 -11.33
N LEU A 99 -0.77 -3.21 -11.90
CA LEU A 99 -0.58 -2.43 -13.12
C LEU A 99 -1.39 -2.95 -14.31
N LYS A 100 -1.59 -4.27 -14.41
CA LYS A 100 -2.43 -4.88 -15.47
C LYS A 100 -3.93 -4.62 -15.28
N SER A 101 -4.34 -4.25 -14.07
CA SER A 101 -5.74 -4.09 -13.66
C SER A 101 -6.17 -2.63 -13.45
N LEU A 102 -5.23 -1.68 -13.47
CA LEU A 102 -5.51 -0.25 -13.43
C LEU A 102 -6.17 0.19 -14.74
#